data_AF-A0A5N8UHU5-F1
#
_entry.id   AF-A0A5N8UHU5-F1
#
_cell.length_a   1.000
_cell.length_b   1.000
_cell.length_c   1.000
_cell.angle_alpha   90.00
_cell.angle_beta   90.00
_cell.angle_gamma   90.00
#
_symmetry.space_group_name_H-M   'P 1'
#
loop_
_entity.id
_entity.type
_entity.pdbx_description
1 polymer ?
#
loop_
_entity_poly.entity_id
_entity_poly.type
_entity_poly.pdbx_seq_one_letter_code
_entity_poly.pdbx_strand_id
1 'polypeptide(L)'
;MAKTKQAVPTSLFASTAPLEWAITANGTLYTAQIPIDNQGIVVEGGIEAQTRKTLDNLVHTLDCAGVDTDAVLQVMIYVTDASYLPKVNAIYAEYFKAPFPNRAALVVAGLARKEMLVELVVYAAVA
;
A
#
# COMPACT_ATOMS: atom_id res chain seq x y z
N MET A 1 2.35 2.17 -31.12
CA MET A 1 3.21 2.33 -29.92
C MET A 1 2.98 1.13 -29.02
N ALA A 2 4.04 0.44 -28.60
CA ALA A 2 3.93 -0.77 -27.78
C ALA A 2 3.20 -0.45 -26.46
N LYS A 3 2.37 -1.38 -25.97
CA LYS A 3 1.64 -1.20 -24.71
C LYS A 3 2.64 -1.12 -23.56
N THR A 4 2.76 0.06 -22.93
CA THR A 4 3.82 0.48 -21.99
C THR A 4 3.55 0.18 -20.51
N LYS A 5 2.69 -0.82 -20.20
CA LYS A 5 2.49 -1.24 -18.81
C LYS A 5 3.33 -2.47 -18.47
N GLN A 6 4.05 -2.45 -17.36
CA GLN A 6 4.90 -3.55 -16.88
C GLN A 6 4.52 -3.90 -15.45
N ALA A 7 4.40 -5.20 -15.14
CA ALA A 7 4.22 -5.63 -13.77
C ALA A 7 5.54 -5.52 -13.01
N VAL A 8 5.47 -5.11 -11.75
CA VAL A 8 6.62 -5.12 -10.83
C VAL A 8 6.65 -6.48 -10.14
N PRO A 9 7.69 -7.31 -10.35
CA PRO A 9 7.81 -8.58 -9.65
C PRO A 9 8.08 -8.33 -8.17
N THR A 10 7.16 -8.74 -7.29
CA THR A 10 7.34 -8.67 -5.84
C THR A 10 7.56 -10.06 -5.24
N SER A 11 7.96 -10.11 -3.97
CA SER A 11 8.05 -11.34 -3.17
C SER A 11 6.85 -11.51 -2.23
N LEU A 12 5.82 -10.68 -2.41
CA LEU A 12 4.58 -10.76 -1.63
C LEU A 12 3.80 -12.02 -2.04
N PHE A 13 2.91 -12.47 -1.15
CA PHE A 13 2.05 -13.60 -1.44
C PHE A 13 1.25 -13.38 -2.74
N ALA A 14 1.34 -14.32 -3.67
CA ALA A 14 0.66 -14.24 -4.95
C ALA A 14 -0.85 -14.55 -4.77
N SER A 15 -1.69 -13.57 -5.07
CA SER A 15 -3.16 -13.76 -5.06
C SER A 15 -3.62 -14.59 -6.26
N THR A 16 -4.66 -15.38 -6.10
CA THR A 16 -5.37 -16.02 -7.22
C THR A 16 -6.38 -15.08 -7.90
N ALA A 17 -6.60 -13.89 -7.34
CA ALA A 17 -7.43 -12.86 -7.93
C ALA A 17 -6.74 -12.24 -9.17
N PRO A 18 -7.51 -11.69 -10.14
CA PRO A 18 -6.96 -11.12 -11.36
C PRO A 18 -6.37 -9.72 -11.12
N LEU A 19 -5.24 -9.65 -10.42
CA LEU A 19 -4.55 -8.41 -10.07
C LEU A 19 -3.03 -8.58 -10.15
N GLU A 20 -2.34 -7.45 -10.21
CA GLU A 20 -0.91 -7.34 -9.97
C GLU A 20 -0.72 -6.50 -8.71
N TRP A 21 0.32 -6.79 -7.92
CA TRP A 21 0.65 -5.98 -6.75
C TRP A 21 1.05 -4.55 -7.14
N ALA A 22 1.78 -4.41 -8.25
CA ALA A 22 2.09 -3.11 -8.81
C ALA A 22 2.30 -3.19 -10.32
N ILE A 23 1.96 -2.10 -10.98
CA ILE A 23 2.21 -1.85 -12.40
C ILE A 23 2.97 -0.55 -12.53
N THR A 24 3.97 -0.50 -13.40
CA THR A 24 4.57 0.75 -13.89
C THR A 24 4.07 1.06 -15.29
N ALA A 25 3.79 2.34 -15.54
CA ALA A 25 3.52 2.86 -16.88
C ALA A 25 3.84 4.35 -16.92
N ASN A 26 4.52 4.81 -17.97
CA ASN A 26 4.79 6.22 -18.24
C ASN A 26 5.42 6.97 -17.05
N GLY A 27 6.42 6.36 -16.40
CA GLY A 27 7.14 6.94 -15.26
C GLY A 27 6.34 7.00 -13.95
N THR A 28 5.22 6.28 -13.86
CA THR A 28 4.40 6.19 -12.65
C THR A 28 4.19 4.72 -12.27
N LEU A 29 4.37 4.43 -10.98
CA LEU A 29 3.97 3.19 -10.33
C LEU A 29 2.57 3.34 -9.75
N TYR A 30 1.76 2.31 -9.95
CA TYR A 30 0.42 2.14 -9.43
C TYR A 30 0.38 0.89 -8.56
N THR A 31 0.05 1.01 -7.28
CA THR A 31 -0.01 -0.14 -6.36
C THR A 31 -1.13 -0.01 -5.34
N ALA A 32 -1.60 -1.14 -4.83
CA ALA A 32 -2.45 -1.22 -3.66
C ALA A 32 -1.83 -2.21 -2.67
N GLN A 33 -1.87 -1.89 -1.38
CA GLN A 33 -1.20 -2.65 -0.33
C GLN A 33 -2.17 -2.97 0.80
N ILE A 34 -2.07 -4.21 1.27
CA ILE A 34 -2.97 -4.80 2.28
C ILE A 34 -2.14 -5.53 3.36
N PRO A 35 -2.71 -5.75 4.56
CA PRO A 35 -1.96 -6.22 5.72
C PRO A 35 -1.81 -7.74 5.78
N ILE A 36 -1.35 -8.37 4.69
CA ILE A 36 -1.13 -9.83 4.64
C ILE A 36 0.35 -10.18 4.84
N ASP A 37 0.61 -11.30 5.50
CA ASP A 37 1.94 -11.91 5.62
C ASP A 37 2.36 -12.68 4.35
N ASN A 38 3.51 -13.36 4.41
CA ASN A 38 4.04 -14.18 3.32
C ASN A 38 3.28 -15.49 3.10
N GLN A 39 2.38 -15.88 4.01
CA GLN A 39 1.41 -16.97 3.80
C GLN A 39 0.09 -16.47 3.22
N GLY A 40 -0.08 -15.15 3.03
CA GLY A 40 -1.31 -14.55 2.53
C GLY A 40 -2.41 -14.41 3.58
N ILE A 41 -2.06 -14.48 4.86
CA ILE A 41 -2.95 -14.35 6.02
C ILE A 41 -2.92 -12.90 6.49
N VAL A 42 -4.09 -12.34 6.80
CA VAL A 42 -4.19 -10.99 7.39
C VAL A 42 -3.56 -11.03 8.78
N VAL A 43 -2.59 -10.14 9.05
CA VAL A 43 -1.88 -10.15 10.33
C VAL A 43 -2.82 -9.80 11.49
N GLU A 44 -2.63 -10.50 12.60
CA GLU A 44 -3.29 -10.21 13.88
C GLU A 44 -2.67 -8.98 14.56
N GLY A 45 -3.26 -8.54 15.69
CA GLY A 45 -2.76 -7.38 16.46
C GLY A 45 -3.48 -6.05 16.16
N GLY A 46 -4.58 -6.11 15.43
CA GLY A 46 -5.46 -4.96 15.18
C GLY A 46 -4.83 -3.91 14.26
N ILE A 47 -5.36 -2.68 14.32
CA ILE A 47 -5.02 -1.62 13.35
C ILE A 47 -3.53 -1.28 13.31
N GLU A 48 -2.82 -1.31 14.45
CA GLU A 48 -1.40 -0.94 14.49
C GLU A 48 -0.53 -1.95 13.76
N ALA A 49 -0.72 -3.24 14.04
CA ALA A 49 -0.01 -4.32 13.35
C ALA A 49 -0.34 -4.34 11.86
N GLN A 50 -1.62 -4.18 11.50
CA GLN A 50 -2.03 -4.13 10.11
C GLN A 50 -1.49 -2.90 9.36
N THR A 51 -1.47 -1.73 9.99
CA THR A 51 -0.91 -0.52 9.35
C THR A 51 0.58 -0.69 9.06
N ARG A 52 1.36 -1.19 10.03
CA ARG A 52 2.79 -1.48 9.84
C ARG A 52 2.98 -2.47 8.71
N LYS A 53 2.23 -3.58 8.71
CA LYS A 53 2.37 -4.59 7.67
C LYS A 53 2.02 -4.07 6.28
N THR A 54 0.96 -3.27 6.16
CA THR A 54 0.59 -2.63 4.89
C THR A 54 1.68 -1.70 4.38
N LEU A 55 2.31 -0.91 5.27
CA LEU A 55 3.42 -0.02 4.91
C LEU A 55 4.72 -0.77 4.62
N ASP A 56 5.02 -1.85 5.33
CA ASP A 56 6.17 -2.72 5.02
C ASP A 56 6.02 -3.38 3.64
N ASN A 57 4.81 -3.84 3.32
CA ASN A 57 4.50 -4.39 2.00
C ASN A 57 4.60 -3.31 0.90
N LEU A 58 4.25 -2.05 1.21
CA LEU A 58 4.48 -0.92 0.33
C LEU A 58 5.97 -0.67 0.09
N VAL A 59 6.79 -0.60 1.14
CA VAL A 59 8.24 -0.40 1.03
C VAL A 59 8.85 -1.50 0.18
N HIS A 60 8.53 -2.78 0.46
CA HIS A 60 8.97 -3.91 -0.36
C HIS A 60 8.61 -3.73 -1.84
N THR A 61 7.41 -3.25 -2.13
CA THR A 61 6.93 -3.07 -3.50
C THR A 61 7.63 -1.91 -4.21
N LEU A 62 7.91 -0.82 -3.50
CA LEU A 62 8.68 0.31 -4.01
C LEU A 62 10.13 -0.12 -4.31
N ASP A 63 10.76 -0.84 -3.39
CA ASP A 63 12.12 -1.37 -3.56
C ASP A 63 12.22 -2.27 -4.79
N CYS A 64 11.22 -3.13 -5.03
CA CYS A 64 11.14 -3.97 -6.23
C CYS A 64 10.99 -3.16 -7.52
N ALA A 65 10.45 -1.95 -7.44
CA ALA A 65 10.36 -0.99 -8.54
C ALA A 65 11.60 -0.08 -8.65
N GLY A 66 12.61 -0.27 -7.80
CA GLY A 66 13.85 0.50 -7.80
C GLY A 66 13.72 1.92 -7.24
N VAL A 67 12.69 2.18 -6.44
CA VAL A 67 12.45 3.47 -5.78
C VAL A 67 12.15 3.29 -4.29
N ASP A 68 12.13 4.36 -3.53
CA ASP A 68 11.83 4.34 -2.09
C ASP A 68 10.58 5.19 -1.76
N THR A 69 10.33 5.39 -0.47
CA THR A 69 9.20 6.18 0.03
C THR A 69 9.23 7.66 -0.40
N ASP A 70 10.39 8.23 -0.74
CA ASP A 70 10.51 9.62 -1.20
C ASP A 70 9.94 9.79 -2.62
N ALA A 71 9.77 8.69 -3.37
CA ALA A 71 9.12 8.70 -4.67
C ALA A 71 7.58 8.68 -4.62
N VAL A 72 6.98 8.49 -3.45
CA VAL A 72 5.52 8.39 -3.29
C VAL A 72 4.85 9.75 -3.49
N LEU A 73 3.95 9.83 -4.46
CA LEU A 73 3.26 11.05 -4.87
C LEU A 73 1.91 11.20 -4.16
N GLN A 74 1.13 10.12 -4.10
CA GLN A 74 -0.20 10.13 -3.54
C GLN A 74 -0.53 8.83 -2.78
N VAL A 75 -1.19 8.97 -1.63
CA VAL A 75 -1.71 7.84 -0.84
C VAL A 75 -3.20 8.04 -0.55
N MET A 76 -4.02 7.08 -0.95
CA MET A 76 -5.40 6.97 -0.53
C MET A 76 -5.50 5.92 0.58
N ILE A 77 -5.89 6.36 1.77
CA ILE A 77 -5.98 5.52 2.96
C ILE A 77 -7.44 5.11 3.17
N TYR A 78 -7.71 3.81 3.19
CA TYR A 78 -9.03 3.26 3.50
C TYR A 78 -8.98 2.59 4.87
N VAL A 79 -9.90 2.94 5.77
CA VAL A 79 -10.05 2.30 7.08
C VAL A 79 -11.51 1.90 7.32
N THR A 80 -11.73 0.86 8.12
CA THR A 80 -13.09 0.39 8.44
C THR A 80 -13.75 1.12 9.62
N ASP A 81 -12.98 1.88 10.39
CA ASP A 81 -13.46 2.68 11.52
C ASP A 81 -12.70 4.00 11.61
N ALA A 82 -13.40 5.11 11.86
CA ALA A 82 -12.79 6.43 11.98
C ALA A 82 -11.80 6.52 13.17
N SER A 83 -12.03 5.75 14.24
CA SER A 83 -11.18 5.68 15.43
C SER A 83 -9.77 5.12 15.16
N TYR A 84 -9.55 4.50 14.00
CA TYR A 84 -8.26 3.99 13.56
C TYR A 84 -7.32 5.07 13.03
N LEU A 85 -7.86 6.19 12.53
CA LEU A 85 -7.07 7.23 11.87
C LEU A 85 -5.94 7.80 12.73
N PRO A 86 -6.09 8.07 14.05
CA PRO A 86 -4.98 8.54 14.88
C PRO A 86 -3.81 7.56 14.94
N LYS A 87 -4.10 6.25 15.07
CA LYS A 87 -3.08 5.19 15.10
C LYS A 87 -2.39 5.04 13.74
N VAL A 88 -3.18 5.06 12.66
CA VAL A 88 -2.66 5.04 11.29
C VAL A 88 -1.74 6.22 11.04
N ASN A 89 -2.12 7.43 11.46
CA ASN A 89 -1.33 8.64 11.29
C ASN A 89 0.02 8.57 12.03
N ALA A 90 0.02 8.07 13.26
CA ALA A 90 1.24 7.93 14.06
C ALA A 90 2.25 7.01 13.37
N ILE A 91 1.80 5.83 12.92
CA ILE A 91 2.65 4.86 12.22
C ILE A 91 3.07 5.40 10.86
N TYR A 92 2.15 6.00 10.08
CA TYR A 92 2.46 6.58 8.78
C TYR A 92 3.60 7.60 8.84
N ALA A 93 3.66 8.40 9.91
CA ALA A 93 4.71 9.39 10.12
C ALA A 93 6.10 8.77 10.42
N GLU A 94 6.17 7.47 10.69
CA GLU A 94 7.44 6.73 10.81
C GLU A 94 8.03 6.35 9.45
N TYR A 95 7.18 6.24 8.40
CA TYR A 95 7.60 5.80 7.05
C TYR A 95 7.79 6.98 6.08
N PHE A 96 7.10 8.09 6.31
CA PHE A 96 7.16 9.26 5.44
C PHE A 96 7.71 10.48 6.18
N LYS A 97 8.49 11.30 5.47
CA LYS A 97 9.04 12.57 5.93
C LYS A 97 8.61 13.71 5.01
N ALA A 98 8.81 14.96 5.43
CA ALA A 98 8.53 16.12 4.59
C ALA A 98 9.53 16.21 3.41
N PRO A 99 9.08 16.58 2.18
CA PRO A 99 7.69 16.85 1.81
C PRO A 99 6.86 15.56 1.77
N PHE A 100 5.75 15.54 2.52
CA PHE A 100 4.89 14.36 2.62
C PHE A 100 4.13 14.13 1.30
N PRO A 101 3.74 12.87 0.99
CA PRO A 101 2.84 12.60 -0.13
C PRO A 101 1.50 13.35 0.00
N ASN A 102 0.88 13.67 -1.14
CA ASN A 102 -0.52 14.07 -1.15
C ASN A 102 -1.37 12.90 -0.59
N ARG A 103 -2.39 13.17 0.25
CA ARG A 103 -3.19 12.08 0.80
C ARG A 103 -4.66 12.41 0.99
N ALA A 104 -5.47 11.36 0.96
CA ALA A 104 -6.86 11.34 1.39
C ALA A 104 -7.11 10.13 2.30
N ALA A 105 -8.06 10.25 3.24
CA ALA A 105 -8.47 9.14 4.10
C ALA A 105 -9.99 8.96 4.02
N LEU A 106 -10.43 7.70 3.87
CA LEU A 106 -11.82 7.32 3.72
C LEU A 106 -12.18 6.28 4.79
N VAL A 107 -13.35 6.44 5.40
CA VAL A 107 -13.95 5.42 6.25
C VAL A 107 -14.93 4.63 5.40
N VAL A 108 -14.69 3.33 5.24
CA VAL A 108 -15.46 2.44 4.36
C VAL A 108 -16.20 1.37 5.17
N ALA A 109 -17.29 0.85 4.60
CA ALA A 109 -18.10 -0.19 5.25
C ALA A 109 -17.36 -1.54 5.40
N GLY A 110 -16.32 -1.77 4.60
CA GLY A 110 -15.53 -2.99 4.61
C GLY A 110 -14.45 -2.99 3.53
N LEU A 111 -13.56 -3.98 3.60
CA LEU A 111 -12.47 -4.21 2.65
C LEU A 111 -12.58 -5.62 2.03
N ALA A 112 -11.67 -5.98 1.13
CA ALA A 112 -11.73 -7.24 0.39
C ALA A 112 -11.73 -8.51 1.27
N ARG A 113 -11.11 -8.43 2.47
CA ARG A 113 -11.15 -9.48 3.49
C ARG A 113 -11.73 -8.91 4.77
N LYS A 114 -12.57 -9.70 5.45
CA LYS A 114 -13.33 -9.25 6.63
C LYS A 114 -12.42 -8.82 7.78
N GLU A 115 -11.25 -9.44 7.88
CA GLU A 115 -10.25 -9.21 8.93
C GLU A 115 -9.45 -7.93 8.70
N MET A 116 -9.47 -7.37 7.49
CA MET A 116 -8.72 -6.17 7.15
C MET A 116 -9.38 -4.92 7.75
N LEU A 117 -8.54 -4.06 8.33
CA LEU A 117 -8.90 -2.79 8.95
C LEU A 117 -8.33 -1.59 8.18
N VAL A 118 -7.34 -1.82 7.32
CA VAL A 118 -6.67 -0.79 6.53
C VAL A 118 -6.23 -1.31 5.16
N GLU A 119 -6.32 -0.46 4.14
CA GLU A 119 -5.80 -0.67 2.80
C GLU A 119 -5.26 0.67 2.26
N LEU A 120 -4.15 0.62 1.51
CA LEU A 120 -3.54 1.80 0.90
C LEU A 120 -3.52 1.64 -0.62
N VAL A 121 -4.02 2.64 -1.36
CA VAL A 121 -3.75 2.79 -2.80
C VAL A 121 -2.71 3.88 -2.97
N VAL A 122 -1.65 3.59 -3.71
CA VAL A 122 -0.45 4.42 -3.76
C VAL A 122 0.00 4.63 -5.20
N TYR A 123 0.37 5.87 -5.48
CA TYR A 123 1.02 6.29 -6.72
C TYR A 123 2.43 6.78 -6.38
N ALA A 124 3.43 6.35 -7.15
CA ALA A 124 4.81 6.78 -6.99
C ALA A 124 5.45 7.13 -8.33
N ALA A 125 6.42 8.03 -8.34
CA ALA A 125 7.26 8.27 -9.50
C ALA A 125 8.26 7.11 -9.66
N VAL A 126 8.49 6.67 -10.89
CA VAL A 126 9.54 5.71 -11.22
C VAL A 126 10.28 6.17 -12.48
N ALA A 127 11.56 5.85 -12.59
CA ALA A 127 12.40 6.20 -13.73
C ALA A 127 12.13 5.31 -14.96
#